data_AF-A0A2V8RNT6-F1
#
_entry.id   AF-A0A2V8RNT6-F1
#
_cell.length_a   1.000
_cell.length_b   1.000
_cell.length_c   1.000
_cell.angle_alpha   90.00
_cell.angle_beta   90.00
_cell.angle_gamma   90.00
#
_symmetry.space_group_name_H-M   'P 1'
#
loop_
_entity.id
_entity.type
_entity.pdbx_description
1 polymer ?
#
loop_
_entity_poly.entity_id
_entity_poly.type
_entity_poly.pdbx_seq_one_letter_code
_entity_poly.pdbx_strand_id
1 'polypeptide(L)'
;MKRRIQVKRALIFVLPTLVLSACLRASTTESTSQPSSTNGTGGGASYAAAVAKLTDVCPLLPANYVQKLVPGASAPQKERYPLRCTVRNDKSALEITFDTGPDEPIKGADFIAGLAKAAYLERLDPVSRGDAYLTVILGKDDTGINRNLHVEVAGHDGKDHKDDAIVVARDILAHLK
;
A
#
# COMPACT_ATOMS: atom_id res chain seq x y z
N MET A 1 29.74 -56.80 -15.74
CA MET A 1 28.62 -57.76 -15.55
C MET A 1 27.36 -57.19 -16.22
N LYS A 2 26.79 -57.95 -17.16
CA LYS A 2 25.51 -57.68 -17.86
C LYS A 2 24.38 -58.43 -17.13
N ARG A 3 23.19 -57.84 -16.99
CA ARG A 3 21.90 -58.33 -17.57
C ARG A 3 20.71 -57.45 -17.12
N ARG A 4 19.94 -56.99 -18.11
CA ARG A 4 18.54 -56.53 -18.01
C ARG A 4 17.60 -57.75 -17.93
N ILE A 5 16.37 -57.54 -17.45
CA ILE A 5 15.04 -58.17 -17.77
C ILE A 5 14.06 -57.50 -16.76
N GLN A 6 13.14 -56.56 -17.03
CA GLN A 6 11.91 -56.48 -17.85
C GLN A 6 10.88 -57.60 -17.60
N VAL A 7 9.62 -57.23 -17.25
CA VAL A 7 8.36 -57.64 -17.92
C VAL A 7 7.11 -57.63 -16.97
N LYS A 8 6.25 -56.63 -17.23
CA LYS A 8 4.78 -56.62 -17.48
C LYS A 8 3.74 -57.17 -16.47
N ARG A 9 2.67 -56.37 -16.32
CA ARG A 9 1.21 -56.60 -16.61
C ARG A 9 0.37 -55.85 -15.56
N ALA A 10 -0.77 -55.21 -15.79
CA ALA A 10 -1.63 -54.91 -16.95
C ALA A 10 -2.49 -53.69 -16.54
N LEU A 11 -2.61 -52.62 -17.32
CA LEU A 11 -3.71 -52.30 -18.24
C LEU A 11 -5.12 -52.71 -17.75
N ILE A 12 -5.90 -51.74 -17.26
CA ILE A 12 -7.36 -51.75 -17.41
C ILE A 12 -7.77 -50.39 -17.99
N PHE A 13 -8.23 -50.46 -19.24
CA PHE A 13 -8.97 -49.41 -19.94
C PHE A 13 -10.41 -49.39 -19.40
N VAL A 14 -10.93 -48.21 -19.06
CA VAL A 14 -12.38 -47.92 -19.14
C VAL A 14 -12.56 -46.49 -19.65
N LEU A 15 -12.93 -46.38 -20.93
CA LEU A 15 -13.63 -45.26 -21.55
C LEU A 15 -15.05 -45.76 -21.89
N PRO A 16 -16.02 -44.92 -22.32
CA PRO A 16 -16.38 -43.57 -21.89
C PRO A 16 -17.91 -43.46 -21.64
N THR A 17 -18.43 -42.33 -21.15
CA THR A 17 -19.76 -41.85 -21.57
C THR A 17 -19.84 -40.33 -21.43
N LEU A 18 -20.03 -39.68 -22.58
CA LEU A 18 -20.53 -38.31 -22.66
C LEU A 18 -21.89 -38.23 -21.98
N VAL A 19 -22.08 -37.25 -21.10
CA VAL A 19 -23.39 -36.66 -20.88
C VAL A 19 -23.27 -35.16 -21.10
N LEU A 20 -23.73 -34.73 -22.27
CA LEU A 20 -24.14 -33.35 -22.53
C LEU A 20 -25.30 -33.02 -21.58
N SER A 21 -25.13 -32.03 -20.71
CA SER A 21 -26.25 -31.29 -20.17
C SER A 21 -25.96 -29.81 -20.30
N ALA A 22 -26.61 -29.21 -21.29
CA ALA A 22 -26.73 -27.78 -21.47
C ALA A 22 -27.93 -27.28 -20.65
N CYS A 23 -27.66 -26.38 -19.72
CA CYS A 23 -28.57 -25.37 -19.18
C CYS A 23 -27.65 -24.20 -18.79
N LEU A 24 -27.37 -23.26 -19.69
CA LEU A 24 -28.13 -22.02 -19.94
C LEU A 24 -28.48 -21.22 -18.67
N ARG A 25 -27.99 -19.98 -18.63
CA ARG A 25 -28.21 -18.86 -17.67
C ARG A 25 -27.32 -18.91 -16.42
N ALA A 26 -26.60 -17.86 -16.03
CA ALA A 26 -26.55 -16.49 -16.50
C ALA A 26 -25.11 -15.99 -16.29
N SER A 27 -24.62 -15.23 -17.26
CA SER A 27 -23.46 -14.37 -17.08
C SER A 27 -23.78 -13.35 -15.98
N THR A 28 -23.50 -13.67 -14.73
CA THR A 28 -23.14 -12.64 -13.77
C THR A 28 -21.67 -12.37 -14.01
N THR A 29 -21.43 -11.53 -15.01
CA THR A 29 -20.31 -10.61 -14.98
C THR A 29 -20.37 -9.95 -13.61
N GLU A 30 -19.61 -10.45 -12.63
CA GLU A 30 -19.05 -9.57 -11.61
C GLU A 30 -18.07 -8.68 -12.38
N SER A 31 -18.66 -7.74 -13.11
CA SER A 31 -18.09 -6.44 -13.28
C SER A 31 -18.08 -5.85 -11.87
N THR A 32 -17.07 -6.27 -11.09
CA THR A 32 -16.57 -5.42 -10.02
C THR A 32 -16.25 -4.15 -10.75
N SER A 33 -17.21 -3.23 -10.69
CA SER A 33 -17.11 -1.93 -11.29
C SER A 33 -15.98 -1.31 -10.50
N GLN A 34 -14.76 -1.44 -11.03
CA GLN A 34 -13.65 -0.61 -10.66
C GLN A 34 -14.27 0.78 -10.64
N PRO A 35 -14.31 1.48 -9.50
CA PRO A 35 -14.98 2.76 -9.45
C PRO A 35 -14.27 3.60 -10.51
N SER A 36 -14.99 3.85 -11.62
CA SER A 36 -14.59 4.81 -12.61
C SER A 36 -14.32 6.07 -11.81
N SER A 37 -13.06 6.49 -11.79
CA SER A 37 -12.53 7.56 -10.95
C SER A 37 -13.20 8.87 -11.35
N THR A 38 -14.41 9.03 -10.86
CA THR A 38 -15.20 10.23 -10.95
C THR A 38 -15.90 10.34 -9.61
N ASN A 39 -15.11 10.52 -8.55
CA ASN A 39 -15.63 10.94 -7.27
C ASN A 39 -14.56 11.71 -6.49
N GLY A 40 -14.88 12.99 -6.25
CA GLY A 40 -14.21 13.81 -5.25
C GLY A 40 -13.19 14.78 -5.79
N THR A 41 -13.64 15.96 -6.23
CA THR A 41 -12.90 17.23 -6.24
C THR A 41 -12.55 17.66 -4.81
N GLY A 42 -11.97 16.75 -4.01
CA GLY A 42 -11.38 17.05 -2.72
C GLY A 42 -10.00 17.64 -2.93
N GLY A 43 -9.93 18.96 -3.07
CA GLY A 43 -8.78 19.88 -2.94
C GLY A 43 -7.35 19.33 -2.78
N GLY A 44 -6.92 18.39 -3.60
CA GLY A 44 -5.58 17.81 -3.51
C GLY A 44 -4.46 18.77 -3.91
N ALA A 45 -4.75 19.71 -4.82
CA ALA A 45 -3.78 20.65 -5.35
C ALA A 45 -3.12 21.52 -4.26
N SER A 46 -3.84 21.89 -3.19
CA SER A 46 -3.26 22.67 -2.10
C SER A 46 -2.20 21.89 -1.33
N TYR A 47 -2.42 20.59 -1.13
CA TYR A 47 -1.43 19.70 -0.52
C TYR A 47 -0.18 19.54 -1.37
N ALA A 48 -0.37 19.27 -2.66
CA ALA A 48 0.73 19.12 -3.59
C ALA A 48 1.59 20.40 -3.69
N ALA A 49 0.94 21.57 -3.72
CA ALA A 49 1.61 22.87 -3.72
C ALA A 49 2.36 23.16 -2.40
N ALA A 50 1.82 22.73 -1.25
CA ALA A 50 2.52 22.85 0.04
C ALA A 50 3.76 21.96 0.07
N VAL A 51 3.64 20.70 -0.36
CA VAL A 51 4.75 19.73 -0.41
C VAL A 51 5.86 20.18 -1.34
N ALA A 52 5.53 20.77 -2.49
CA ALA A 52 6.53 21.28 -3.44
C ALA A 52 7.48 22.34 -2.84
N LYS A 53 7.11 22.98 -1.72
CA LYS A 53 7.90 24.00 -1.03
C LYS A 53 8.72 23.44 0.13
N LEU A 54 8.51 22.18 0.50
CA LEU A 54 9.20 21.56 1.63
C LEU A 54 10.66 21.27 1.28
N THR A 55 11.54 21.55 2.23
CA THR A 55 12.97 21.22 2.17
C THR A 55 13.39 20.24 3.28
N ASP A 56 12.53 20.07 4.28
CA ASP A 56 12.67 19.15 5.40
C ASP A 56 11.27 18.67 5.81
N VAL A 57 11.10 17.37 5.99
CA VAL A 57 9.82 16.74 6.34
C VAL A 57 9.81 16.19 7.75
N CYS A 58 10.95 16.07 8.43
CA CYS A 58 10.95 15.59 9.81
C CYS A 58 10.08 16.40 10.78
N PRO A 59 9.94 17.73 10.65
CA PRO A 59 9.00 18.49 11.48
C PRO A 59 7.53 18.05 11.35
N LEU A 60 7.18 17.33 10.28
CA LEU A 60 5.84 16.81 10.06
C LEU A 60 5.59 15.46 10.76
N LEU A 61 6.62 14.79 11.28
CA LEU A 61 6.42 13.56 12.05
C LEU A 61 5.73 13.86 13.39
N PRO A 62 4.55 13.29 13.67
CA PRO A 62 3.86 13.54 14.92
C PRO A 62 4.60 12.92 16.11
N ALA A 63 5.09 13.76 17.04
CA ALA A 63 5.94 13.33 18.15
C ALA A 63 5.27 12.28 19.06
N ASN A 64 3.96 12.39 19.27
CA ASN A 64 3.16 11.42 20.03
C ASN A 64 3.16 10.03 19.35
N TYR A 65 3.03 9.99 18.02
CA TYR A 65 3.07 8.74 17.26
C TYR A 65 4.47 8.16 17.20
N VAL A 66 5.50 9.01 17.07
CA VAL A 66 6.91 8.57 17.20
C VAL A 66 7.15 7.88 18.54
N GLN A 67 6.74 8.48 19.66
CA GLN A 67 6.93 7.90 20.99
C GLN A 67 6.14 6.60 21.19
N LYS A 68 4.92 6.54 20.66
CA LYS A 68 4.03 5.38 20.75
C LYS A 68 4.55 4.20 19.93
N LEU A 69 4.96 4.45 18.69
CA LEU A 69 5.27 3.41 17.69
C LEU A 69 6.74 3.01 17.71
N VAL A 70 7.63 3.95 18.08
CA VAL A 70 9.07 3.75 18.11
C VAL A 70 9.62 4.25 19.45
N PRO A 71 9.25 3.61 20.58
CA PRO A 71 9.73 4.03 21.89
C PRO A 71 11.26 3.96 21.96
N GLY A 72 11.88 4.99 22.51
CA GLY A 72 13.35 5.08 22.60
C GLY A 72 14.04 5.23 21.24
N ALA A 73 13.34 5.75 20.23
CA ALA A 73 13.93 5.98 18.91
C ALA A 73 15.23 6.78 18.96
N SER A 74 16.09 6.49 17.99
CA SER A 74 17.24 7.34 17.69
C SER A 74 16.80 8.69 17.09
N ALA A 75 17.75 9.62 16.96
CA ALA A 75 17.50 10.88 16.28
C ALA A 75 16.95 10.64 14.84
N PRO A 76 16.01 11.47 14.36
CA PRO A 76 15.45 11.32 13.02
C PRO A 76 16.53 11.37 11.93
N GLN A 77 16.43 10.45 10.98
CA GLN A 77 17.27 10.40 9.79
C GLN A 77 16.55 11.13 8.65
N LYS A 78 17.28 12.03 7.98
CA LYS A 78 16.76 12.88 6.91
C LYS A 78 17.37 12.50 5.58
N GLU A 79 16.54 12.42 4.56
CA GLU A 79 16.98 12.31 3.17
C GLU A 79 16.30 13.39 2.32
N ARG A 80 17.02 13.89 1.31
CA ARG A 80 16.52 14.95 0.43
C ARG A 80 15.94 14.42 -0.89
N TYR A 81 16.37 13.24 -1.33
CA TYR A 81 15.91 12.61 -2.56
C TYR A 81 15.80 11.09 -2.36
N PRO A 82 14.59 10.54 -2.09
CA PRO A 82 13.32 11.26 -1.92
C PRO A 82 13.30 12.12 -0.64
N LEU A 83 12.34 13.06 -0.55
CA LEU A 83 12.22 13.92 0.62
C LEU A 83 11.60 13.11 1.76
N ARG A 84 12.42 12.67 2.70
CA ARG A 84 12.08 11.62 3.65
C ARG A 84 12.58 11.91 5.05
N CYS A 85 11.79 11.46 6.02
CA CYS A 85 12.20 11.38 7.40
C CYS A 85 11.88 10.00 7.97
N THR A 86 12.88 9.40 8.62
CA THR A 86 12.75 8.10 9.26
C THR A 86 13.14 8.21 10.72
N VAL A 87 12.29 7.68 11.60
CA VAL A 87 12.58 7.54 13.03
C VAL A 87 12.51 6.08 13.38
N ARG A 88 13.57 5.53 13.97
CA ARG A 88 13.69 4.09 14.20
C ARG A 88 14.44 3.74 15.49
N ASN A 89 14.19 2.53 15.97
CA ASN A 89 15.00 1.83 16.97
C ASN A 89 15.44 0.45 16.39
N ASP A 90 15.80 -0.49 17.25
CA ASP A 90 16.24 -1.84 16.87
C ASP A 90 15.11 -2.75 16.35
N LYS A 91 13.85 -2.37 16.58
CA LYS A 91 12.67 -3.21 16.28
C LYS A 91 11.64 -2.56 15.37
N SER A 92 11.56 -1.24 15.38
CA SER A 92 10.46 -0.51 14.78
C SER A 92 10.95 0.74 14.06
N ALA A 93 10.20 1.16 13.04
CA ALA A 93 10.41 2.38 12.29
C ALA A 93 9.07 3.05 11.96
N LEU A 94 9.10 4.38 11.98
CA LEU A 94 8.09 5.24 11.40
C LEU A 94 8.78 6.09 10.34
N GLU A 95 8.33 5.97 9.10
CA GLU A 95 8.88 6.71 7.97
C GLU A 95 7.78 7.50 7.27
N ILE A 96 8.13 8.72 6.88
CA ILE A 96 7.32 9.53 5.97
C ILE A 96 8.17 9.94 4.78
N THR A 97 7.60 9.79 3.59
CA THR A 97 8.29 10.09 2.33
C THR A 97 7.35 10.89 1.44
N PHE A 98 7.88 11.94 0.81
CA PHE A 98 7.20 12.64 -0.27
C PHE A 98 7.98 12.45 -1.57
N ASP A 99 7.26 12.09 -2.62
CA ASP A 99 7.83 11.84 -3.94
C ASP A 99 6.95 12.40 -5.07
N THR A 100 7.33 12.07 -6.31
CA THR A 100 6.59 12.42 -7.53
C THR A 100 6.05 11.18 -8.25
N GLY A 101 5.57 10.20 -7.48
CA GLY A 101 5.00 8.97 -8.01
C GLY A 101 3.71 9.18 -8.81
N PRO A 102 3.14 8.11 -9.37
CA PRO A 102 1.97 8.19 -10.25
C PRO A 102 0.72 8.66 -9.51
N ASP A 103 -0.20 9.25 -10.28
CA ASP A 103 -1.54 9.69 -9.86
C ASP A 103 -2.59 8.61 -10.20
N GLU A 104 -2.23 7.35 -9.96
CA GLU A 104 -3.01 6.18 -10.36
C GLU A 104 -3.28 5.26 -9.16
N PRO A 105 -4.38 4.50 -9.15
CA PRO A 105 -4.63 3.50 -8.12
C PRO A 105 -3.50 2.48 -7.99
N ILE A 106 -3.15 2.13 -6.76
CA ILE A 106 -2.15 1.09 -6.50
C ILE A 106 -2.84 -0.27 -6.57
N LYS A 107 -2.41 -1.10 -7.53
CA LYS A 107 -3.01 -2.42 -7.77
C LYS A 107 -2.77 -3.35 -6.58
N GLY A 108 -3.84 -3.94 -6.05
CA GLY A 108 -3.77 -4.89 -4.95
C GLY A 108 -3.71 -4.26 -3.56
N ALA A 109 -3.75 -2.91 -3.48
CA ALA A 109 -3.84 -2.17 -2.23
C ALA A 109 -5.29 -1.88 -1.84
N ASP A 110 -5.54 -1.81 -0.53
CA ASP A 110 -6.86 -1.47 0.03
C ASP A 110 -7.11 0.03 -0.11
N PHE A 111 -8.25 0.43 -0.69
CA PHE A 111 -8.62 1.84 -0.79
C PHE A 111 -9.03 2.42 0.58
N ILE A 112 -8.45 3.57 0.95
CA ILE A 112 -8.75 4.31 2.17
C ILE A 112 -9.45 5.62 1.83
N ALA A 113 -10.70 5.74 2.26
CA ALA A 113 -11.50 6.95 2.03
C ALA A 113 -11.08 8.13 2.94
N GLY A 114 -11.22 9.35 2.43
CA GLY A 114 -11.13 10.58 3.23
C GLY A 114 -9.72 11.16 3.42
N LEU A 115 -8.74 10.74 2.63
CA LEU A 115 -7.37 11.27 2.64
C LEU A 115 -7.04 11.92 1.28
N ALA A 116 -6.80 13.23 1.30
CA ALA A 116 -6.44 14.06 0.15
C ALA A 116 -7.26 13.72 -1.12
N LYS A 117 -6.60 13.37 -2.24
CA LYS A 117 -7.26 12.94 -3.48
C LYS A 117 -7.66 11.46 -3.42
N ALA A 118 -6.74 10.60 -3.02
CA ALA A 118 -6.97 9.16 -2.84
C ALA A 118 -5.91 8.59 -1.90
N ALA A 119 -6.18 7.44 -1.26
CA ALA A 119 -5.18 6.73 -0.50
C ALA A 119 -5.34 5.22 -0.62
N TYR A 120 -4.21 4.52 -0.57
CA TYR A 120 -4.08 3.09 -0.81
C TYR A 120 -3.15 2.48 0.22
N LEU A 121 -3.64 1.48 0.94
CA LEU A 121 -2.92 0.78 1.99
C LEU A 121 -2.42 -0.57 1.47
N GLU A 122 -1.12 -0.77 1.58
CA GLU A 122 -0.44 -2.03 1.33
C GLU A 122 -0.02 -2.63 2.67
N ARG A 123 -0.22 -3.94 2.82
CA ARG A 123 0.34 -4.70 3.94
C ARG A 123 1.62 -5.34 3.48
N LEU A 124 2.71 -5.05 4.18
CA LEU A 124 4.05 -5.49 3.76
C LEU A 124 4.29 -6.98 4.05
N ASP A 125 3.52 -7.56 4.99
CA ASP A 125 3.48 -9.00 5.26
C ASP A 125 2.08 -9.56 4.93
N PRO A 126 1.95 -10.53 3.99
CA PRO A 126 0.68 -11.16 3.67
C PRO A 126 0.25 -12.24 4.69
N VAL A 127 1.14 -12.68 5.58
CA VAL A 127 0.91 -13.76 6.55
C VAL A 127 0.57 -13.20 7.93
N SER A 128 1.26 -12.16 8.38
CA SER A 128 0.86 -11.38 9.56
C SER A 128 0.36 -10.02 9.09
N ARG A 129 -0.83 -9.59 9.54
CA ARG A 129 -1.42 -8.31 9.11
C ARG A 129 -0.51 -7.09 9.35
N GLY A 130 0.48 -7.22 10.24
CA GLY A 130 1.82 -6.68 10.15
C GLY A 130 2.01 -5.19 9.86
N ASP A 131 3.21 -4.91 9.36
CA ASP A 131 3.70 -3.59 8.97
C ASP A 131 2.82 -2.99 7.86
N ALA A 132 2.58 -1.70 7.95
CA ALA A 132 1.65 -0.98 7.08
C ALA A 132 2.37 0.05 6.23
N TYR A 133 2.06 0.07 4.94
CA TYR A 133 2.54 1.08 4.00
C TYR A 133 1.33 1.78 3.37
N LEU A 134 1.14 3.05 3.68
CA LEU A 134 0.04 3.86 3.18
C LEU A 134 0.57 4.88 2.17
N THR A 135 0.11 4.80 0.93
CA THR A 135 0.33 5.83 -0.07
C THR A 135 -0.90 6.73 -0.16
N VAL A 136 -0.72 8.02 0.03
CA VAL A 136 -1.71 9.06 -0.17
C VAL A 136 -1.35 9.87 -1.41
N ILE A 137 -2.21 9.81 -2.42
CA ILE A 137 -2.13 10.67 -3.59
C ILE A 137 -2.61 12.06 -3.18
N LEU A 138 -1.71 13.03 -3.23
CA LEU A 138 -2.03 14.42 -2.92
C LEU A 138 -2.61 15.11 -4.14
N GLY A 139 -2.20 14.73 -5.35
CA GLY A 139 -2.61 15.36 -6.61
C GLY A 139 -1.49 16.22 -7.19
N LYS A 140 -1.83 17.00 -8.21
CA LYS A 140 -0.86 17.80 -8.97
C LYS A 140 -0.61 19.16 -8.33
N ASP A 141 0.66 19.55 -8.28
CA ASP A 141 1.08 20.91 -7.91
C ASP A 141 0.89 21.92 -9.05
N ASP A 142 1.25 23.18 -8.83
CA ASP A 142 1.10 24.27 -9.80
C ASP A 142 1.91 24.05 -11.10
N THR A 143 2.87 23.11 -11.09
CA THR A 143 3.67 22.73 -12.27
C THR A 143 3.10 21.51 -12.99
N GLY A 144 2.00 20.94 -12.50
CA GLY A 144 1.36 19.75 -13.05
C GLY A 144 1.99 18.43 -12.59
N ILE A 145 2.94 18.47 -11.65
CA ILE A 145 3.62 17.28 -11.11
C ILE A 145 2.78 16.70 -9.97
N ASN A 146 2.47 15.40 -10.05
CA ASN A 146 1.79 14.71 -8.96
C ASN A 146 2.71 14.57 -7.75
N ARG A 147 2.15 14.73 -6.55
CA ARG A 147 2.82 14.50 -5.28
C ARG A 147 2.13 13.39 -4.52
N ASN A 148 2.93 12.54 -3.89
CA ASN A 148 2.44 11.53 -2.97
C ASN A 148 3.04 11.73 -1.58
N LEU A 149 2.29 11.33 -0.55
CA LEU A 149 2.78 11.09 0.80
C LEU A 149 2.77 9.58 1.02
N HIS A 150 3.89 9.03 1.44
CA HIS A 150 3.99 7.66 1.92
C HIS A 150 4.17 7.69 3.43
N VAL A 151 3.43 6.84 4.13
CA VAL A 151 3.60 6.59 5.56
C VAL A 151 3.86 5.11 5.75
N GLU A 152 5.01 4.78 6.32
CA GLU A 152 5.37 3.41 6.67
C GLU A 152 5.45 3.27 8.18
N VAL A 153 4.74 2.28 8.71
CA VAL A 153 4.83 1.85 10.11
C VAL A 153 5.31 0.41 10.11
N ALA A 154 6.60 0.25 10.41
CA ALA A 154 7.23 -1.06 10.59
C ALA A 154 7.37 -1.30 12.10
N GLY A 155 6.51 -2.13 12.68
CA GLY A 155 6.52 -2.42 14.12
C GLY A 155 7.29 -3.70 14.47
N HIS A 156 7.27 -4.68 13.56
CA HIS A 156 7.78 -6.05 13.76
C HIS A 156 7.28 -6.71 15.08
N ASP A 157 6.12 -6.29 15.59
CA ASP A 157 5.53 -6.77 16.85
C ASP A 157 4.31 -7.69 16.62
N GLY A 158 4.01 -8.00 15.35
CA GLY A 158 2.88 -8.83 14.92
C GLY A 158 1.52 -8.13 14.97
N LYS A 159 1.46 -6.83 15.30
CA LYS A 159 0.21 -6.05 15.29
C LYS A 159 -0.09 -5.51 13.90
N ASP A 160 -1.37 -5.21 13.70
CA ASP A 160 -1.86 -4.52 12.50
C ASP A 160 -1.68 -3.00 12.69
N HIS A 161 -0.76 -2.39 11.94
CA HIS A 161 -0.46 -0.96 12.04
C HIS A 161 -1.21 -0.06 11.05
N LYS A 162 -2.24 -0.57 10.37
CA LYS A 162 -3.00 0.23 9.38
C LYS A 162 -3.55 1.53 9.97
N ASP A 163 -4.11 1.46 11.18
CA ASP A 163 -4.82 2.59 11.77
C ASP A 163 -3.80 3.64 12.24
N ASP A 164 -2.62 3.20 12.68
CA ASP A 164 -1.51 4.09 12.99
C ASP A 164 -1.03 4.84 11.73
N ALA A 165 -0.83 4.14 10.61
CA ALA A 165 -0.45 4.77 9.34
C ALA A 165 -1.49 5.80 8.85
N ILE A 166 -2.78 5.44 8.94
CA ILE A 166 -3.89 6.33 8.56
C ILE A 166 -3.93 7.58 9.43
N VAL A 167 -3.76 7.46 10.75
CA VAL A 167 -3.83 8.64 11.61
C VAL A 167 -2.59 9.53 11.46
N VAL A 168 -1.40 8.95 11.32
CA VAL A 168 -0.18 9.73 11.00
C VAL A 168 -0.38 10.51 9.70
N ALA A 169 -0.92 9.88 8.66
CA ALA A 169 -1.23 10.58 7.40
C ALA A 169 -2.23 11.72 7.61
N ARG A 170 -3.29 11.52 8.40
CA ARG A 170 -4.27 12.58 8.71
C ARG A 170 -3.63 13.77 9.41
N ASP A 171 -2.77 13.52 10.40
CA ASP A 171 -2.08 14.58 11.13
C ASP A 171 -1.15 15.38 10.20
N ILE A 172 -0.39 14.70 9.32
CA ILE A 172 0.45 15.36 8.33
C ILE A 172 -0.39 16.21 7.37
N LEU A 173 -1.49 15.65 6.85
CA LEU A 173 -2.42 16.37 5.99
C LEU A 173 -3.13 17.53 6.72
N ALA A 174 -3.21 17.53 8.05
CA ALA A 174 -3.72 18.68 8.78
C ALA A 174 -2.68 19.82 8.84
N HIS A 175 -1.38 19.50 8.89
CA HIS A 175 -0.30 20.48 8.89
C HIS A 175 -0.01 21.08 7.50
N LEU A 176 -0.39 20.40 6.43
CA LEU A 176 -0.18 20.83 5.05
C LEU A 176 -1.32 21.67 4.46
N LYS A 177 -2.45 21.81 5.17
CA LYS A 177 -3.57 22.70 4.80
C LYS A 177 -3.25 24.13 5.14
#